data_AF-A0A9P6FMV5-F1
#
_entry.id   AF-A0A9P6FMV5-F1
#
_cell.length_a   1.000
_cell.length_b   1.000
_cell.length_c   1.000
_cell.angle_alpha   90.00
_cell.angle_beta   90.00
_cell.angle_gamma   90.00
#
_symmetry.space_group_name_H-M   'P 1'
#
loop_
_entity.id
_entity.type
_entity.pdbx_description
1 polymer ?
#
loop_
_entity_poly.entity_id
_entity_poly.type
_entity_poly.pdbx_seq_one_letter_code
_entity_poly.pdbx_strand_id
1 'polypeptide(L)'
;MLRPLIFFAIIVVVLIYYRDSSTTPPARTPPPALRPTPAVPVSESLRTSHRRTVAVGDLHSDLAQALAVLRMAGIVDNDSNWSGGSATLVQTGDIVDRGPDTIALYNLFDKLRTQAKEAGGEVVNVFGNHEVMNLGGDLRYVTEEDYASFGGRQKRREAWDVRSGWLGKQIFGQFNITYVHHGHTVFSHGDMEAEWAQLGVEEMNDLAHEAIWNSNYRAPIFQGTGPIWSRSHALLE
;
A
#
# COMPACT_ATOMS: atom_id res chain seq x y z
N MET A 1 -28.61 -6.98 47.68
CA MET A 1 -29.78 -7.33 46.84
C MET A 1 -29.64 -6.68 45.45
N LEU A 2 -28.82 -7.25 44.58
CA LEU A 2 -28.54 -6.67 43.24
C LEU A 2 -28.39 -7.78 42.17
N ARG A 3 -29.20 -8.84 42.26
CA ARG A 3 -29.14 -10.01 41.38
C ARG A 3 -30.27 -10.15 40.34
N PRO A 4 -31.46 -9.50 40.45
CA PRO A 4 -32.49 -9.64 39.40
C PRO A 4 -32.31 -8.67 38.21
N LEU A 5 -31.71 -7.49 38.40
CA LEU A 5 -31.54 -6.52 37.29
C LEU A 5 -30.48 -6.94 36.26
N ILE A 6 -29.39 -7.60 36.69
CA ILE A 6 -28.32 -8.05 35.79
C ILE A 6 -28.82 -9.17 34.89
N PHE A 7 -29.65 -10.08 35.41
CA PHE A 7 -30.26 -11.15 34.62
C PHE A 7 -31.21 -10.61 33.55
N PHE A 8 -32.00 -9.59 33.88
CA PHE A 8 -32.92 -8.98 32.92
C PHE A 8 -32.17 -8.22 31.80
N ALA A 9 -31.08 -7.52 32.14
CA ALA A 9 -30.23 -6.83 31.16
C ALA A 9 -29.53 -7.81 30.19
N ILE A 10 -29.03 -8.94 30.69
CA ILE A 10 -28.39 -9.98 29.85
C ILE A 10 -29.42 -10.63 28.92
N ILE A 11 -30.63 -10.93 29.40
CA ILE A 11 -31.70 -11.50 28.56
C ILE A 11 -32.12 -10.53 27.45
N VAL A 12 -32.22 -9.23 27.73
CA VAL A 12 -32.54 -8.22 26.72
C VAL A 12 -31.42 -8.09 25.67
N VAL A 13 -30.14 -8.11 26.08
CA VAL A 13 -29.01 -8.07 25.14
C VAL A 13 -28.95 -9.34 24.27
N VAL A 14 -29.19 -10.52 24.84
CA VAL A 14 -29.22 -11.79 24.08
C VAL A 14 -30.40 -11.82 23.11
N LEU A 15 -31.56 -11.29 23.49
CA LEU A 15 -32.73 -11.21 22.59
C LEU A 15 -32.54 -10.18 21.47
N ILE A 16 -31.86 -9.05 21.72
CA ILE A 16 -31.48 -8.10 20.67
C ILE A 16 -30.49 -8.76 19.70
N TYR A 17 -29.49 -9.48 20.23
CA TYR A 17 -28.49 -10.18 19.42
C TYR A 17 -29.11 -11.29 18.54
N TYR A 18 -30.07 -12.06 19.08
CA TYR A 18 -30.75 -13.11 18.32
C TYR A 18 -31.82 -12.57 17.35
N ARG A 19 -32.40 -11.39 17.60
CA ARG A 19 -33.35 -10.75 16.69
C ARG A 19 -32.66 -10.13 15.47
N ASP A 20 -31.40 -9.73 15.60
CA ASP A 20 -30.61 -9.13 14.51
C ASP A 20 -29.92 -10.18 13.62
N SER A 21 -29.76 -11.41 14.12
CA SER A 21 -29.06 -12.51 13.44
C SER A 21 -29.86 -13.20 12.32
N SER A 22 -31.08 -12.75 12.01
CA SER A 22 -31.94 -13.35 10.97
C SER A 22 -32.07 -12.52 9.69
N THR A 23 -31.19 -11.55 9.46
CA THR A 23 -31.11 -10.88 8.16
C THR A 23 -30.09 -11.59 7.26
N THR A 24 -30.57 -12.54 6.47
CA THR A 24 -29.81 -13.00 5.30
C THR A 24 -29.54 -11.74 4.44
N PRO A 25 -28.28 -11.41 4.12
CA PRO A 25 -28.00 -10.35 3.17
C PRO A 25 -28.79 -10.62 1.89
N PRO A 26 -29.45 -9.62 1.28
CA PRO A 26 -30.08 -9.84 -0.01
C PRO A 26 -29.03 -10.43 -0.96
N ALA A 27 -29.42 -11.47 -1.70
CA ALA A 27 -28.56 -12.07 -2.71
C ALA A 27 -28.01 -10.93 -3.59
N ARG A 28 -26.69 -10.74 -3.56
CA ARG A 28 -26.04 -9.76 -4.43
C ARG A 28 -26.38 -10.19 -5.86
N THR A 29 -27.09 -9.34 -6.59
CA THR A 29 -27.23 -9.53 -8.03
C THR A 29 -25.82 -9.61 -8.59
N PRO A 30 -25.47 -10.65 -9.37
CA PRO A 30 -24.18 -10.68 -10.04
C PRO A 30 -24.05 -9.38 -10.84
N PRO A 31 -22.88 -8.72 -10.82
CA PRO A 31 -22.64 -7.55 -11.65
C PRO A 31 -23.02 -7.92 -13.10
N PRO A 32 -23.63 -6.99 -13.86
CA PRO A 32 -23.95 -7.24 -15.26
C PRO A 32 -22.69 -7.74 -15.95
N ALA A 33 -22.81 -8.82 -16.72
CA ALA A 33 -21.70 -9.37 -17.47
C ALA A 33 -21.03 -8.23 -18.25
N LEU A 34 -19.77 -7.94 -17.92
CA LEU A 34 -18.97 -6.95 -18.62
C LEU A 34 -18.98 -7.38 -20.10
N ARG A 35 -19.65 -6.59 -20.95
CA ARG A 35 -19.50 -6.76 -22.39
C ARG A 35 -18.02 -6.48 -22.67
N PRO A 36 -17.27 -7.39 -23.30
CA PRO A 36 -15.92 -7.07 -23.71
C PRO A 36 -16.00 -5.82 -24.59
N THR A 37 -15.47 -4.71 -24.08
CA THR A 37 -15.14 -3.56 -24.90
C THR A 37 -14.22 -4.09 -26.00
N PRO A 38 -14.44 -3.72 -27.27
CA PRO A 38 -13.50 -4.08 -28.33
C PRO A 38 -12.12 -3.66 -27.86
N ALA A 39 -11.18 -4.62 -27.79
CA ALA A 39 -9.79 -4.31 -27.48
C ALA A 39 -9.36 -3.20 -28.44
N VAL A 40 -9.03 -2.02 -27.90
CA VAL A 40 -8.40 -0.97 -28.69
C VAL A 40 -7.15 -1.63 -29.28
N PRO A 41 -6.98 -1.68 -30.61
CA PRO A 41 -5.81 -2.30 -31.20
C PRO A 41 -4.60 -1.54 -30.69
N VAL A 42 -3.84 -2.19 -29.82
CA VAL A 42 -2.57 -1.71 -29.31
C VAL A 42 -1.67 -1.56 -30.53
N SER A 43 -1.44 -0.31 -30.94
CA SER A 43 -0.58 0.06 -32.05
C SER A 43 0.74 -0.74 -32.00
N GLU A 44 1.17 -1.28 -33.13
CA GLU A 44 2.46 -1.98 -33.30
C GLU A 44 3.67 -1.13 -32.85
N SER A 45 3.49 0.18 -32.68
CA SER A 45 4.49 1.10 -32.10
C SER A 45 4.77 0.88 -30.61
N LEU A 46 4.03 -0.01 -29.93
CA LEU A 46 4.27 -0.39 -28.52
C LEU A 46 5.19 -1.61 -28.35
N ARG A 47 5.91 -2.02 -29.40
CA ARG A 47 7.10 -2.87 -29.26
C ARG A 47 8.22 -2.09 -28.56
N THR A 48 8.01 -1.74 -27.29
CA THR A 48 9.04 -1.23 -26.41
C THR A 48 10.11 -2.31 -26.30
N SER A 49 11.38 -1.91 -26.32
CA SER A 49 12.46 -2.82 -25.91
C SER A 49 12.04 -3.41 -24.56
N HIS A 50 11.88 -4.73 -24.43
CA HIS A 50 11.40 -5.36 -23.20
C HIS A 50 12.35 -5.05 -22.04
N ARG A 51 12.11 -3.94 -21.34
CA ARG A 51 12.85 -3.57 -20.15
C ARG A 51 12.41 -4.50 -19.04
N ARG A 52 13.38 -5.07 -18.33
CA ARG A 52 13.13 -6.00 -17.24
C ARG A 52 12.37 -5.28 -16.12
N THR A 53 11.28 -5.88 -15.66
CA THR A 53 10.53 -5.39 -14.50
C THR A 53 10.73 -6.36 -13.33
N VAL A 54 11.00 -5.82 -12.15
CA VAL A 54 11.07 -6.58 -10.89
C VAL A 54 10.06 -5.98 -9.93
N ALA A 55 9.15 -6.79 -9.43
CA ALA A 55 8.23 -6.38 -8.37
C ALA A 55 8.65 -7.03 -7.04
N VAL A 56 8.62 -6.26 -5.96
CA VAL A 56 8.88 -6.74 -4.59
C VAL A 56 7.77 -6.24 -3.67
N GLY A 57 7.26 -7.15 -2.85
CA GLY A 57 6.21 -6.88 -1.88
C GLY A 57 6.72 -6.25 -0.59
N ASP A 58 5.98 -6.55 0.48
CA ASP A 58 6.18 -6.05 1.83
C ASP A 58 7.62 -6.28 2.31
N LEU A 59 8.22 -5.22 2.87
CA LEU A 59 9.58 -5.26 3.42
C LEU A 59 9.60 -5.08 4.94
N HIS A 60 8.61 -4.36 5.49
CA HIS A 60 8.39 -4.22 6.93
C HIS A 60 9.65 -3.93 7.75
N SER A 61 10.39 -2.91 7.34
CA SER A 61 11.53 -2.37 8.09
C SER A 61 12.59 -3.42 8.43
N ASP A 62 12.76 -4.43 7.56
CA ASP A 62 13.82 -5.42 7.61
C ASP A 62 14.83 -5.17 6.48
N LEU A 63 15.85 -4.37 6.77
CA LEU A 63 16.85 -3.98 5.78
C LEU A 63 17.65 -5.19 5.27
N ALA A 64 17.94 -6.15 6.15
CA ALA A 64 18.76 -7.31 5.82
C ALA A 64 18.05 -8.18 4.77
N GLN A 65 16.77 -8.49 5.00
CA GLN A 65 15.97 -9.29 4.08
C GLN A 65 15.63 -8.52 2.80
N ALA A 66 15.38 -7.21 2.88
CA ALA A 66 15.19 -6.37 1.69
C ALA A 66 16.44 -6.42 0.78
N LEU A 67 17.63 -6.21 1.33
CA LEU A 67 18.87 -6.29 0.55
C LEU A 67 19.11 -7.70 0.00
N ALA A 68 18.78 -8.75 0.75
CA ALA A 68 18.91 -10.13 0.26
C ALA A 68 18.03 -10.37 -0.97
N VAL A 69 16.76 -9.95 -0.94
CA VAL A 69 15.83 -10.10 -2.08
C VAL A 69 16.24 -9.22 -3.26
N LEU A 70 16.65 -7.98 -3.02
CA LEU A 70 17.09 -7.07 -4.08
C LEU A 70 18.38 -7.55 -4.76
N ARG A 71 19.33 -8.11 -4.01
CA ARG A 71 20.55 -8.73 -4.57
C ARG A 71 20.21 -9.98 -5.37
N MET A 72 19.35 -10.84 -4.84
CA MET A 72 18.87 -12.04 -5.55
C MET A 72 18.22 -11.66 -6.89
N ALA A 73 17.47 -10.56 -6.91
CA ALA A 73 16.85 -10.03 -8.11
C ALA A 73 17.80 -9.20 -8.99
N GLY A 74 19.08 -9.07 -8.66
CA GLY A 74 20.07 -8.28 -9.42
C GLY A 74 19.75 -6.78 -9.49
N ILE A 75 18.96 -6.26 -8.56
CA ILE A 75 18.59 -4.84 -8.48
C ILE A 75 19.65 -4.04 -7.74
N VAL A 76 20.30 -4.65 -6.75
CA VAL A 76 21.44 -4.04 -6.06
C VAL A 76 22.68 -4.93 -6.06
N ASP A 77 23.85 -4.32 -6.04
CA ASP A 77 25.14 -4.98 -5.88
C ASP A 77 25.47 -5.29 -4.39
N ASN A 78 26.69 -5.77 -4.15
CA ASN A 78 27.16 -6.08 -2.79
C ASN A 78 27.23 -4.83 -1.90
N ASP A 79 27.49 -3.66 -2.47
CA ASP A 79 27.60 -2.35 -1.81
C ASP A 79 26.23 -1.63 -1.72
N SER A 80 25.14 -2.33 -2.06
CA SER A 80 23.77 -1.80 -2.06
C SER A 80 23.59 -0.60 -3.00
N ASN A 81 24.31 -0.57 -4.12
CA ASN A 81 24.08 0.36 -5.22
C ASN A 81 23.24 -0.30 -6.30
N TRP A 82 22.54 0.53 -7.09
CA TRP A 82 21.76 0.06 -8.24
C TRP A 82 22.63 -0.72 -9.23
N SER A 83 22.21 -1.96 -9.51
CA SER A 83 22.80 -2.84 -10.53
C SER A 83 21.77 -3.28 -11.59
N GLY A 84 20.53 -2.77 -11.51
CA GLY A 84 19.42 -3.17 -12.38
C GLY A 84 19.51 -2.68 -13.83
N GLY A 85 20.50 -1.85 -14.19
CA GLY A 85 20.59 -1.24 -15.52
C GLY A 85 19.34 -0.42 -15.84
N SER A 86 18.72 -0.69 -16.99
CA SER A 86 17.47 -0.05 -17.41
C SER A 86 16.20 -0.72 -16.88
N ALA A 87 16.29 -1.52 -15.80
CA ALA A 87 15.15 -2.20 -15.23
C ALA A 87 14.20 -1.22 -14.50
N THR A 88 12.93 -1.60 -14.40
CA THR A 88 11.97 -0.96 -13.48
C THR A 88 11.83 -1.83 -12.24
N LEU A 89 12.14 -1.28 -11.07
CA LEU A 89 11.80 -1.85 -9.77
C LEU A 89 10.45 -1.29 -9.32
N VAL A 90 9.48 -2.16 -9.01
CA VAL A 90 8.20 -1.79 -8.40
C VAL A 90 8.16 -2.35 -6.98
N GLN A 91 8.17 -1.47 -5.98
CA GLN A 91 7.95 -1.83 -4.59
C GLN A 91 6.46 -1.60 -4.29
N THR A 92 5.74 -2.65 -3.92
CA THR A 92 4.27 -2.63 -3.85
C THR A 92 3.71 -2.28 -2.46
N GLY A 93 4.34 -1.36 -1.74
CA GLY A 93 3.89 -0.88 -0.43
C GLY A 93 4.38 -1.70 0.76
N ASP A 94 4.14 -1.19 1.97
CA ASP A 94 4.54 -1.80 3.24
C ASP A 94 6.07 -1.91 3.41
N ILE A 95 6.76 -0.78 3.20
CA ILE A 95 8.18 -0.63 3.54
C ILE A 95 8.35 -0.51 5.07
N VAL A 96 7.40 0.15 5.73
CA VAL A 96 7.44 0.48 7.17
C VAL A 96 6.84 -0.61 8.07
N ASP A 97 7.05 -0.46 9.38
CA ASP A 97 6.49 -1.22 10.50
C ASP A 97 7.07 -2.62 10.70
N ARG A 98 6.79 -3.21 11.88
CA ARG A 98 7.22 -4.54 12.37
C ARG A 98 8.72 -4.71 12.59
N GLY A 99 9.57 -4.08 11.78
CA GLY A 99 11.03 -4.02 11.96
C GLY A 99 11.52 -2.62 12.40
N PRO A 100 12.81 -2.48 12.71
CA PRO A 100 13.41 -1.24 13.21
C PRO A 100 14.05 -0.34 12.13
N ASP A 101 14.20 -0.83 10.89
CA ASP A 101 15.06 -0.20 9.88
C ASP A 101 14.33 0.78 8.95
N THR A 102 13.22 1.40 9.40
CA THR A 102 12.40 2.33 8.59
C THR A 102 13.26 3.37 7.87
N ILE A 103 14.09 4.11 8.63
CA ILE A 103 14.93 5.20 8.09
C ILE A 103 15.89 4.65 7.04
N ALA A 104 16.49 3.49 7.31
CA ALA A 104 17.49 2.90 6.41
C ALA A 104 16.85 2.42 5.10
N LEU A 105 15.67 1.83 5.14
CA LEU A 105 14.95 1.42 3.92
C LEU A 105 14.52 2.62 3.08
N TYR A 106 13.92 3.66 3.66
CA TYR A 106 13.53 4.83 2.87
C TYR A 106 14.74 5.57 2.27
N ASN A 107 15.86 5.63 2.98
CA ASN A 107 17.12 6.15 2.43
C ASN A 107 17.67 5.26 1.30
N LEU A 108 17.58 3.93 1.43
CA LEU A 108 17.96 3.00 0.38
C LEU A 108 17.12 3.23 -0.88
N PHE A 109 15.78 3.31 -0.76
CA PHE A 109 14.91 3.54 -1.92
C PHE A 109 15.15 4.90 -2.57
N ASP A 110 15.44 5.95 -1.80
CA ASP A 110 15.77 7.27 -2.36
C ASP A 110 17.10 7.26 -3.13
N LYS A 111 18.12 6.61 -2.56
CA LYS A 111 19.40 6.36 -3.22
C LYS A 111 19.20 5.57 -4.52
N LEU A 112 18.48 4.45 -4.46
CA LEU A 112 18.23 3.61 -5.62
C LEU A 112 17.43 4.32 -6.70
N ARG A 113 16.47 5.18 -6.35
CA ARG A 113 15.70 5.97 -7.31
C ARG A 113 16.60 6.91 -8.11
N THR A 114 17.54 7.57 -7.45
CA THR A 114 18.54 8.42 -8.11
C THR A 114 19.43 7.61 -9.05
N GLN A 115 20.04 6.53 -8.55
CA GLN A 115 20.96 5.70 -9.32
C GLN A 115 20.28 4.97 -10.50
N ALA A 116 19.04 4.50 -10.31
CA ALA A 116 18.26 3.88 -11.37
C ALA A 116 18.03 4.86 -12.52
N LYS A 117 17.60 6.08 -12.21
CA LYS A 117 17.37 7.13 -13.21
C LYS A 117 18.64 7.44 -14.01
N GLU A 118 19.79 7.53 -13.35
CA GLU A 118 21.10 7.73 -14.00
C GLU A 118 21.47 6.58 -14.94
N ALA A 119 21.09 5.35 -14.60
CA ALA A 119 21.30 4.15 -15.40
C ALA A 119 20.21 3.89 -16.47
N GLY A 120 19.21 4.77 -16.60
CA GLY A 120 18.07 4.61 -17.50
C GLY A 120 17.02 3.60 -17.02
N GLY A 121 17.07 3.20 -15.76
CA GLY A 121 16.06 2.43 -15.04
C GLY A 121 15.10 3.32 -14.25
N GLU A 122 14.27 2.68 -13.44
CA GLU A 122 13.21 3.35 -12.67
C GLU A 122 12.97 2.62 -11.35
N VAL A 123 12.66 3.39 -10.29
CA VAL A 123 12.15 2.87 -9.02
C VAL A 123 10.78 3.48 -8.79
N VAL A 124 9.78 2.61 -8.67
CA VAL A 124 8.39 2.95 -8.40
C VAL A 124 8.03 2.44 -7.01
N ASN A 125 7.42 3.30 -6.21
CA ASN A 125 6.86 2.94 -4.91
C ASN A 125 5.35 3.12 -4.95
N VAL A 126 4.63 2.09 -4.52
CA VAL A 126 3.18 2.14 -4.31
C VAL A 126 2.90 2.28 -2.82
N PHE A 127 1.85 3.01 -2.43
CA PHE A 127 1.41 3.03 -1.03
C PHE A 127 0.95 1.64 -0.59
N GLY A 128 1.45 1.15 0.53
CA GLY A 128 0.81 0.09 1.31
C GLY A 128 -0.12 0.66 2.36
N ASN A 129 -0.86 -0.21 3.04
CA ASN A 129 -1.67 0.26 4.17
C ASN A 129 -0.81 0.75 5.32
N HIS A 130 0.39 0.20 5.52
CA HIS A 130 1.25 0.63 6.62
C HIS A 130 1.81 2.05 6.41
N GLU A 131 2.10 2.48 5.18
CA GLU A 131 2.43 3.88 4.90
C GLU A 131 1.28 4.82 5.30
N VAL A 132 0.07 4.52 4.81
CA VAL A 132 -1.12 5.36 5.06
C VAL A 132 -1.49 5.37 6.54
N MET A 133 -1.37 4.23 7.24
CA MET A 133 -1.55 4.13 8.68
C MET A 133 -0.58 5.03 9.44
N ASN A 134 0.72 5.00 9.09
CA ASN A 134 1.74 5.80 9.77
C ASN A 134 1.56 7.30 9.50
N LEU A 135 1.26 7.70 8.27
CA LEU A 135 0.90 9.09 7.92
C LEU A 135 -0.35 9.54 8.71
N GLY A 136 -1.32 8.65 8.91
CA GLY A 136 -2.53 8.88 9.69
C GLY A 136 -2.38 8.78 11.20
N GLY A 137 -1.19 8.46 11.71
CA GLY A 137 -0.92 8.32 13.13
C GLY A 137 -1.49 7.06 13.78
N ASP A 138 -1.89 6.06 12.98
CA ASP A 138 -2.14 4.70 13.46
C ASP A 138 -0.81 3.93 13.54
N LEU A 139 -0.27 3.87 14.76
CA LEU A 139 1.08 3.37 15.02
C LEU A 139 1.09 1.99 15.70
N ARG A 140 0.02 1.21 15.55
CA ARG A 140 -0.14 -0.09 16.24
C ARG A 140 0.95 -1.12 15.95
N TYR A 141 1.66 -0.98 14.82
CA TYR A 141 2.69 -1.93 14.36
C TYR A 141 4.12 -1.37 14.44
N VAL A 142 4.29 -0.17 15.00
CA VAL A 142 5.60 0.45 15.20
C VAL A 142 6.27 -0.16 16.41
N THR A 143 7.53 -0.58 16.27
CA THR A 143 8.32 -1.17 17.37
C THR A 143 8.98 -0.09 18.23
N GLU A 144 9.40 -0.44 19.46
CA GLU A 144 10.13 0.50 20.31
C GLU A 144 11.52 0.85 19.73
N GLU A 145 12.14 -0.11 19.04
CA GLU A 145 13.39 0.07 18.33
C GLU A 145 13.24 1.06 17.18
N ASP A 146 12.15 0.98 16.42
CA ASP A 146 11.84 1.97 15.39
C ASP A 146 11.64 3.34 16.02
N TYR A 147 10.86 3.47 17.11
CA TYR A 147 10.77 4.75 17.82
C TYR A 147 12.12 5.28 18.29
N ALA A 148 12.99 4.41 18.80
CA ALA A 148 14.32 4.78 19.24
C ALA A 148 15.22 5.26 18.07
N SER A 149 15.08 4.66 16.89
CA SER A 149 15.85 5.05 15.69
C SER A 149 15.58 6.49 15.25
N PHE A 150 14.35 7.00 15.45
CA PHE A 150 13.99 8.41 15.24
C PHE A 150 14.37 9.33 16.41
N GLY A 151 14.89 8.79 17.51
CA GLY A 151 15.15 9.54 18.74
C GLY A 151 13.91 9.78 19.61
N GLY A 152 12.92 8.90 19.51
CA GLY A 152 11.70 8.88 20.32
C GLY A 152 10.42 9.14 19.52
N ARG A 153 9.27 8.83 20.16
CA ARG A 153 7.93 8.93 19.56
C ARG A 153 7.60 10.29 18.97
N GLN A 154 7.99 11.37 19.66
CA GLN A 154 7.73 12.73 19.21
C GLN A 154 8.48 13.06 17.91
N LYS A 155 9.79 12.76 17.86
CA LYS A 155 10.59 12.98 16.66
C LYS A 155 10.15 12.12 15.48
N ARG A 156 9.70 10.87 15.75
CA ARG A 156 9.08 10.04 14.71
C ARG A 156 7.82 10.68 14.16
N ARG A 157 6.91 11.14 15.02
CA ARG A 157 5.69 11.86 14.60
C ARG A 157 6.03 13.07 13.73
N GLU A 158 7.02 13.87 14.13
CA GLU A 158 7.48 15.03 13.36
C GLU A 158 8.06 14.62 12.00
N ALA A 159 8.85 13.54 11.94
CA ALA A 159 9.40 13.03 10.68
C ALA A 159 8.32 12.58 9.70
N TRP A 160 7.25 11.96 10.20
CA TRP A 160 6.13 11.39 9.41
C TRP A 160 5.08 12.41 8.98
N ASP A 161 5.11 13.65 9.50
CA ASP A 161 4.16 14.68 9.08
C ASP A 161 4.31 15.00 7.59
N VAL A 162 3.21 14.90 6.83
CA VAL A 162 3.19 15.10 5.37
C VAL A 162 3.62 16.51 4.95
N ARG A 163 3.38 17.52 5.80
CA ARG A 163 3.55 18.93 5.45
C ARG A 163 4.93 19.46 5.83
N SER A 164 5.48 18.98 6.94
CA SER A 164 6.69 19.51 7.57
C SER A 164 7.78 18.46 7.74
N GLY A 165 7.41 17.19 7.92
CA GLY A 165 8.31 16.06 8.15
C GLY A 165 9.07 15.65 6.90
N TRP A 166 10.36 15.34 7.07
CA TRP A 166 11.21 14.93 5.94
C TRP A 166 10.74 13.63 5.31
N LEU A 167 10.32 12.65 6.13
CA LEU A 167 9.87 11.35 5.66
C LEU A 167 8.44 11.43 5.11
N GLY A 168 7.55 12.15 5.78
CA GLY A 168 6.18 12.40 5.30
C GLY A 168 6.17 13.06 3.92
N LYS A 169 7.01 14.08 3.71
CA LYS A 169 7.19 14.71 2.38
C LYS A 169 7.78 13.77 1.35
N GLN A 170 8.76 12.95 1.72
CA GLN A 170 9.35 11.96 0.81
C GLN A 170 8.30 10.95 0.35
N ILE A 171 7.56 10.35 1.29
CA ILE A 171 6.52 9.36 1.00
C ILE A 171 5.44 10.00 0.13
N PHE A 172 4.89 11.14 0.55
CA PHE A 172 3.86 11.85 -0.21
C PHE A 172 4.34 12.26 -1.62
N GLY A 173 5.58 12.67 -1.78
CA GLY A 173 6.09 13.13 -3.08
C GLY A 173 6.51 12.04 -4.06
N GLN A 174 6.72 10.80 -3.58
CA GLN A 174 7.35 9.73 -4.37
C GLN A 174 6.46 8.49 -4.55
N PHE A 175 5.31 8.44 -3.90
CA PHE A 175 4.43 7.27 -3.88
C PHE A 175 3.09 7.60 -4.54
N ASN A 176 2.50 6.58 -5.14
CA ASN A 176 1.14 6.60 -5.68
C ASN A 176 0.38 5.39 -5.15
N ILE A 177 -0.95 5.42 -5.14
CA ILE A 177 -1.73 4.26 -4.65
C ILE A 177 -1.76 3.14 -5.70
N THR A 178 -1.55 3.47 -6.97
CA THR A 178 -1.46 2.53 -8.07
C THR A 178 -0.47 2.97 -9.14
N TYR A 179 0.07 2.02 -9.89
CA TYR A 179 0.98 2.27 -11.02
C TYR A 179 0.63 1.39 -12.23
N VAL A 180 0.57 1.97 -13.44
CA VAL A 180 0.46 1.21 -14.69
C VAL A 180 1.81 1.14 -15.37
N HIS A 181 2.32 -0.07 -15.54
CA HIS A 181 3.51 -0.34 -16.31
C HIS A 181 3.16 -0.72 -17.76
N HIS A 182 3.76 -0.02 -18.72
CA HIS A 182 3.60 -0.26 -20.17
C HIS A 182 2.15 -0.35 -20.68
N GLY A 183 1.20 0.29 -19.99
CA GLY A 183 -0.20 0.34 -20.39
C GLY A 183 -0.99 -0.97 -20.22
N HIS A 184 -0.38 -2.02 -19.66
CA HIS A 184 -1.03 -3.34 -19.57
C HIS A 184 -0.90 -4.03 -18.21
N THR A 185 0.04 -3.63 -17.35
CA THR A 185 0.22 -4.23 -16.02
C THR A 185 -0.03 -3.19 -14.95
N VAL A 186 -0.96 -3.48 -14.04
CA VAL A 186 -1.29 -2.60 -12.91
C VAL A 186 -0.67 -3.17 -11.63
N PHE A 187 -0.08 -2.30 -10.83
CA PHE A 187 0.44 -2.60 -9.50
C PHE A 187 -0.35 -1.82 -8.46
N SER A 188 -0.83 -2.54 -7.44
CA SER A 188 -1.44 -2.06 -6.20
C SER A 188 -0.91 -2.89 -5.04
N HIS A 189 -1.05 -2.42 -3.80
CA HIS A 189 -0.59 -3.17 -2.63
C HIS A 189 -1.54 -4.33 -2.30
N GLY A 190 -2.83 -4.03 -2.15
CA GLY A 190 -3.89 -5.02 -2.00
C GLY A 190 -4.56 -5.33 -3.35
N ASP A 191 -5.66 -6.08 -3.26
CA ASP A 191 -6.44 -6.44 -4.43
C ASP A 191 -7.16 -5.24 -5.07
N MET A 192 -7.29 -5.30 -6.39
CA MET A 192 -7.96 -4.28 -7.18
C MET A 192 -9.42 -4.68 -7.45
N GLU A 193 -10.35 -4.14 -6.66
CA GLU A 193 -11.79 -4.34 -6.89
C GLU A 193 -12.28 -3.63 -8.16
N ALA A 194 -13.33 -4.19 -8.77
CA ALA A 194 -13.91 -3.65 -10.00
C ALA A 194 -14.42 -2.20 -9.86
N GLU A 195 -14.85 -1.78 -8.67
CA GLU A 195 -15.30 -0.40 -8.42
C GLU A 195 -14.14 0.60 -8.51
N TRP A 196 -12.96 0.24 -8.02
CA TRP A 196 -11.76 1.08 -8.08
C TRP A 196 -11.13 1.05 -9.47
N ALA A 197 -11.08 -0.13 -10.09
CA ALA A 197 -10.54 -0.28 -11.45
C ALA A 197 -11.27 0.59 -12.48
N GLN A 198 -12.56 0.86 -12.29
CA GLN A 198 -13.38 1.69 -13.18
C GLN A 198 -13.00 3.17 -13.17
N LEU A 199 -12.42 3.69 -12.07
CA LEU A 199 -11.93 5.07 -11.98
C LEU A 199 -10.67 5.29 -12.85
N GLY A 200 -9.86 4.24 -13.00
CA GLY A 200 -8.56 4.33 -13.64
C GLY A 200 -7.47 4.86 -12.71
N VAL A 201 -6.21 4.69 -13.12
CA VAL A 201 -5.05 4.91 -12.24
C VAL A 201 -4.82 6.39 -11.90
N GLU A 202 -5.06 7.30 -12.83
CA GLU A 202 -4.90 8.74 -12.56
C GLU A 202 -5.88 9.21 -11.49
N GLU A 203 -7.17 8.90 -11.64
CA GLU A 203 -8.20 9.29 -10.67
C GLU A 203 -7.97 8.65 -9.29
N MET A 204 -7.58 7.38 -9.23
CA MET A 204 -7.23 6.73 -7.95
C MET A 204 -6.05 7.41 -7.26
N ASN A 205 -5.00 7.77 -8.01
CA ASN A 205 -3.84 8.47 -7.46
C ASN A 205 -4.22 9.87 -6.95
N ASP A 206 -5.00 10.62 -7.71
CA ASP A 206 -5.48 11.96 -7.30
C ASP A 206 -6.34 11.88 -6.03
N LEU A 207 -7.28 10.94 -5.96
CA LEU A 207 -8.11 10.72 -4.77
C LEU A 207 -7.29 10.39 -3.53
N ALA A 208 -6.27 9.53 -3.68
CA ALA A 208 -5.38 9.17 -2.58
C ALA A 208 -4.55 10.37 -2.11
N HIS A 209 -3.95 11.12 -3.02
CA HIS A 209 -3.15 12.32 -2.69
C HIS A 209 -4.00 13.41 -2.05
N GLU A 210 -5.20 13.67 -2.58
CA GLU A 210 -6.13 14.62 -1.98
C GLU A 210 -6.52 14.21 -0.56
N ALA A 211 -6.85 12.92 -0.35
CA ALA A 211 -7.21 12.41 0.96
C ALA A 211 -6.06 12.53 1.96
N ILE A 212 -4.83 12.17 1.58
CA ILE A 212 -3.65 12.31 2.44
C ILE A 212 -3.37 13.79 2.76
N TRP A 213 -3.39 14.66 1.75
CA TRP A 213 -3.16 16.09 1.94
C TRP A 213 -4.17 16.69 2.92
N ASN A 214 -5.44 16.33 2.80
CA ASN A 214 -6.51 16.79 3.68
C ASN A 214 -6.59 16.02 5.00
N SER A 215 -5.61 15.15 5.30
CA SER A 215 -5.56 14.31 6.52
C SER A 215 -6.80 13.41 6.69
N ASN A 216 -7.45 13.05 5.59
CA ASN A 216 -8.59 12.15 5.54
C ASN A 216 -8.15 10.70 5.34
N TYR A 217 -7.44 10.15 6.33
CA TYR A 217 -6.96 8.76 6.31
C TYR A 217 -8.07 7.70 6.48
N ARG A 218 -9.32 8.15 6.64
CA ARG A 218 -10.54 7.32 6.66
C ARG A 218 -11.28 7.32 5.33
N ALA A 219 -10.72 7.96 4.29
CA ALA A 219 -11.31 7.94 2.96
C ALA A 219 -11.55 6.50 2.48
N PRO A 220 -12.66 6.21 1.77
CA PRO A 220 -13.01 4.86 1.33
C PRO A 220 -11.90 4.12 0.57
N ILE A 221 -11.10 4.85 -0.22
CA ILE A 221 -9.97 4.30 -0.98
C ILE A 221 -8.87 3.67 -0.10
N PHE A 222 -8.83 4.05 1.19
CA PHE A 222 -7.91 3.50 2.20
C PHE A 222 -8.59 2.51 3.15
N GLN A 223 -9.82 2.07 2.88
CA GLN A 223 -10.55 1.13 3.73
C GLN A 223 -10.59 -0.28 3.11
N GLY A 224 -11.35 -1.20 3.70
CA GLY A 224 -11.26 -2.65 3.44
C GLY A 224 -11.47 -3.11 1.98
N THR A 225 -12.22 -2.39 1.15
CA THR A 225 -12.33 -2.72 -0.29
C THR A 225 -11.31 -1.95 -1.14
N GLY A 226 -10.58 -1.01 -0.54
CA GLY A 226 -9.63 -0.14 -1.22
C GLY A 226 -8.36 -0.85 -1.68
N PRO A 227 -7.62 -0.27 -2.64
CA PRO A 227 -6.47 -0.92 -3.30
C PRO A 227 -5.26 -1.22 -2.41
N ILE A 228 -5.30 -0.83 -1.13
CA ILE A 228 -4.23 -1.09 -0.15
C ILE A 228 -4.68 -1.99 1.01
N TRP A 229 -5.93 -2.46 1.02
CA TRP A 229 -6.42 -3.36 2.08
C TRP A 229 -7.14 -4.59 1.56
N SER A 230 -7.72 -4.53 0.35
CA SER A 230 -8.50 -5.64 -0.15
C SER A 230 -7.65 -6.92 -0.24
N ARG A 231 -8.27 -8.03 0.13
CA ARG A 231 -7.70 -9.39 0.10
C ARG A 231 -8.64 -10.36 -0.61
N SER A 232 -9.58 -9.85 -1.40
CA SER A 232 -10.61 -10.66 -2.04
C SER A 232 -10.02 -11.81 -2.85
N HIS A 233 -8.96 -11.60 -3.63
CA HIS A 233 -8.34 -12.65 -4.45
C HIS A 233 -7.55 -13.66 -3.62
N ALA A 234 -6.99 -13.25 -2.48
CA ALA A 234 -6.31 -14.16 -1.57
C ALA A 234 -7.29 -15.07 -0.80
N LEU A 235 -8.57 -14.72 -0.76
CA LEU A 235 -9.62 -15.42 -0.01
C LEU A 235 -10.63 -16.15 -0.91
N LEU A 236 -10.44 -16.12 -2.23
CA LEU A 236 -11.19 -16.95 -3.17
C LEU A 236 -10.62 -18.39 -3.13
N GLU A 237 -11.13 -19.19 -2.20
CA GLU A 237 -11.09 -20.67 -2.23
C GLU A 237 -12.37 -21.25 -2.88
#